data_AF-A0A7K8EPL0-F1
#
_entry.id   AF-A0A7K8EPL0-F1
#
_cell.length_a   1.000
_cell.length_b   1.000
_cell.length_c   1.000
_cell.angle_alpha   90.00
_cell.angle_beta   90.00
_cell.angle_gamma   90.00
#
_symmetry.space_group_name_H-M   'P 1'
#
loop_
_entity.id
_entity.type
_entity.pdbx_description
1 polymer ?
#
loop_
_entity_poly.entity_id
_entity_poly.type
_entity_poly.pdbx_seq_one_letter_code
_entity_poly.pdbx_strand_id
1 'polypeptide(L)'
;EFWKILALFYYPLFYSPLLACAGPRHRLGYAAGALLAWAHCAAHLGHRLQCPLATKVSGPQVSLSLPGVALRGHGYLVTSWGGLEVSQLPGIPGKSYYRKYLKAVLSKRGRKESSAKIEESLRSRIRSYLRSYVYVPEEGFRIPLKLVVSLTVAVIAVYQVALLLLVAVVPTIQIVRAGMTKDMVVLLVQFGLVPSENPAVPGDMEKELGTVRHYLWSLEVCYICSLVLCCLLTCAMLLRSLGMHRSNLRALYQGAVLDVFSKAHILRPSRAAIVCWIGFSSFQAAFACLGLLIQQVIFFLCSVAFTFLVVIPLQAGTGSPLFGIIRNMWPFWLTLVVAVLVQHLLAHFQFLERHSLQQELTNRRALYIVTFLLFPTNVLVGALAAVWRVVISGLYNAVHLCRLDISLLHRGVDTFDPGYHTYCHYLKVEVSQCHPLLKAFCFLLLQPGRHEAPAAPRDTHLEEGLQLMHPKHPAPGKARIRRIRARWWVAYTLLRNPSLTASRKTALADPAANGAQLGVPRP
;
A
#
# COMPACT_ATOMS: atom_id res chain seq x y z
N GLU A 1 29.77 19.19 -6.23
CA GLU A 1 28.94 18.47 -5.23
C GLU A 1 28.03 19.36 -4.39
N PHE A 2 28.52 20.35 -3.62
CA PHE A 2 27.66 21.21 -2.78
C PHE A 2 26.47 21.87 -3.52
N TRP A 3 26.68 22.36 -4.74
CA TRP A 3 25.60 22.90 -5.59
C TRP A 3 24.50 21.89 -5.92
N LYS A 4 24.82 20.59 -6.04
CA LYS A 4 23.83 19.52 -6.25
C LYS A 4 22.98 19.29 -5.01
N ILE A 5 23.56 19.46 -3.81
CA ILE A 5 22.83 19.38 -2.55
C ILE A 5 21.87 20.56 -2.42
N LEU A 6 22.31 21.78 -2.77
CA LEU A 6 21.45 22.97 -2.74
C LEU A 6 20.24 22.84 -3.69
N ALA A 7 20.42 22.16 -4.83
CA ALA A 7 19.33 21.90 -5.77
C ALA A 7 18.15 21.12 -5.14
N LEU A 8 18.39 20.31 -4.10
CA LEU A 8 17.32 19.59 -3.38
C LEU A 8 16.34 20.54 -2.69
N PHE A 9 16.81 21.70 -2.23
CA PHE A 9 15.98 22.73 -1.60
C PHE A 9 15.39 23.71 -2.62
N TYR A 10 16.06 23.90 -3.75
CA TYR A 10 15.63 24.80 -4.82
C TYR A 10 14.27 24.41 -5.42
N TYR A 11 14.09 23.16 -5.85
CA TYR A 11 12.86 22.74 -6.53
C TYR A 11 11.59 22.87 -5.65
N PRO A 12 11.57 22.44 -4.38
CA PRO A 12 10.42 22.66 -3.51
C PRO A 12 10.10 24.15 -3.33
N LEU A 13 11.11 25.01 -3.17
CA LEU A 13 10.92 26.46 -3.05
C LEU A 13 10.35 27.05 -4.35
N PHE A 14 10.88 26.64 -5.49
CA PHE A 14 10.46 27.10 -6.80
C PHE A 14 9.01 26.74 -7.14
N TYR A 15 8.57 25.52 -6.81
CA TYR A 15 7.18 25.07 -7.06
C TYR A 15 6.20 25.39 -5.93
N SER A 16 6.67 25.92 -4.79
CA SER A 16 5.83 26.27 -3.64
C SER A 16 4.68 27.24 -3.96
N PRO A 17 4.83 28.26 -4.85
CA PRO A 17 3.76 29.21 -5.12
C PRO A 17 2.53 28.54 -5.76
N LEU A 18 2.73 27.51 -6.60
CA LEU A 18 1.61 26.76 -7.22
C LEU A 18 0.69 26.12 -6.17
N LEU A 19 1.28 25.59 -5.09
CA LEU A 19 0.52 24.99 -3.99
C LEU A 19 -0.12 26.08 -3.12
N ALA A 20 0.58 27.19 -2.88
CA ALA A 20 0.07 28.31 -2.09
C ALA A 20 -1.18 28.94 -2.73
N CYS A 21 -1.22 29.05 -4.06
CA CYS A 21 -2.36 29.56 -4.83
C CYS A 21 -3.69 28.80 -4.59
N ALA A 22 -3.62 27.52 -4.19
CA ALA A 22 -4.80 26.71 -3.90
C ALA A 22 -5.36 26.90 -2.47
N GLY A 23 -4.57 27.46 -1.56
CA GLY A 23 -4.92 27.64 -0.15
C GLY A 23 -6.08 28.61 0.13
N PRO A 24 -6.04 29.87 -0.36
CA PRO A 24 -7.00 30.91 0.01
C PRO A 24 -8.39 30.73 -0.62
N ARG A 25 -8.57 29.76 -1.53
CA ARG A 25 -9.83 29.50 -2.26
C ARG A 25 -10.49 30.75 -2.87
N HIS A 26 -9.65 31.69 -3.27
CA HIS A 26 -10.07 32.95 -3.89
C HIS A 26 -9.85 32.90 -5.41
N ARG A 27 -10.73 33.53 -6.19
CA ARG A 27 -10.66 33.52 -7.67
C ARG A 27 -9.32 34.02 -8.20
N LEU A 28 -8.76 35.09 -7.60
CA LEU A 28 -7.44 35.62 -7.97
C LEU A 28 -6.30 34.62 -7.70
N GLY A 29 -6.40 33.83 -6.61
CA GLY A 29 -5.42 32.80 -6.30
C GLY A 29 -5.41 31.70 -7.35
N TYR A 30 -6.59 31.26 -7.80
CA TYR A 30 -6.71 30.27 -8.87
C TYR A 30 -6.26 30.80 -10.24
N ALA A 31 -6.56 32.06 -10.56
CA ALA A 31 -6.08 32.69 -11.80
C ALA A 31 -4.55 32.79 -11.83
N ALA A 32 -3.92 33.24 -10.73
CA ALA A 32 -2.46 33.29 -10.60
C ALA A 32 -1.83 31.88 -10.69
N GLY A 33 -2.45 30.88 -10.04
CA GLY A 33 -2.03 29.48 -10.12
C GLY A 33 -2.11 28.91 -11.54
N ALA A 34 -3.17 29.25 -12.29
CA ALA A 34 -3.32 28.86 -13.69
C ALA A 34 -2.23 29.49 -14.57
N LEU A 35 -1.97 30.79 -14.42
CA LEU A 35 -0.90 31.49 -15.17
C LEU A 35 0.47 30.87 -14.91
N LEU A 36 0.80 30.60 -13.65
CA LEU A 36 2.06 29.93 -13.28
C LEU A 36 2.16 28.52 -13.88
N ALA A 37 1.08 27.72 -13.80
CA ALA A 37 1.07 26.38 -14.37
C ALA A 37 1.25 26.40 -15.90
N TRP A 38 0.58 27.31 -16.60
CA TRP A 38 0.74 27.49 -18.04
C TRP A 38 2.12 28.01 -18.43
N ALA A 39 2.71 28.92 -17.66
CA ALA A 39 4.06 29.41 -17.88
C ALA A 39 5.09 28.26 -17.79
N HIS A 40 4.99 27.41 -16.76
CA HIS A 40 5.85 26.22 -16.66
C HIS A 40 5.62 25.24 -17.81
N CYS A 41 4.36 25.01 -18.20
CA CYS A 41 4.03 24.12 -19.31
C CYS A 41 4.62 24.65 -20.63
N ALA A 42 4.46 25.94 -20.91
CA ALA A 42 4.97 26.59 -22.11
C ALA A 42 6.51 26.58 -22.16
N ALA A 43 7.17 26.83 -21.03
CA ALA A 43 8.63 26.76 -20.93
C ALA A 43 9.14 25.32 -21.22
N HIS A 44 8.48 24.30 -20.66
CA HIS A 44 8.84 22.91 -20.91
C HIS A 44 8.58 22.48 -22.36
N LEU A 45 7.48 22.92 -22.96
CA LEU A 45 7.14 22.62 -24.35
C LEU A 45 8.09 23.34 -25.32
N GLY A 46 8.38 24.61 -25.09
CA GLY A 46 9.31 25.40 -25.90
C GLY A 46 10.71 24.77 -25.96
N HIS A 47 11.22 24.31 -24.82
CA HIS A 47 12.53 23.65 -24.76
C HIS A 47 12.55 22.32 -25.54
N ARG A 48 11.44 21.56 -25.55
CA ARG A 48 11.33 20.31 -26.32
C ARG A 48 11.25 20.54 -27.82
N LEU A 49 10.54 21.58 -28.25
CA LEU A 49 10.41 21.94 -29.67
C LEU A 49 11.72 22.42 -30.25
N GLN A 50 12.56 23.11 -29.47
CA GLN A 50 13.87 23.61 -29.92
C GLN A 50 14.93 22.50 -30.07
N CYS A 51 14.89 21.44 -29.25
CA CYS A 51 15.90 20.38 -29.28
C CYS A 51 15.28 18.97 -29.10
N PRO A 52 14.71 18.37 -30.16
CA PRO A 52 14.16 17.02 -30.10
C PRO A 52 15.25 15.93 -29.99
N LEU A 53 16.47 16.20 -30.45
CA LEU A 53 17.58 15.24 -30.59
C LEU A 53 18.66 15.33 -29.49
N ALA A 54 18.33 15.78 -28.29
CA ALA A 54 19.31 15.79 -27.20
C ALA A 54 19.75 14.35 -26.86
N THR A 55 21.00 14.01 -27.21
CA THR A 55 21.63 12.67 -27.13
C THR A 55 21.86 12.15 -25.70
N LYS A 56 21.67 12.98 -24.67
CA LYS A 56 21.71 12.55 -23.26
C LYS A 56 20.35 12.01 -22.85
N VAL A 57 20.19 10.67 -22.79
CA VAL A 57 19.34 9.78 -21.92
C VAL A 57 17.95 10.30 -21.42
N SER A 58 17.46 11.42 -21.92
CA SER A 58 16.36 12.24 -21.38
C SER A 58 15.19 12.35 -22.36
N GLY A 59 15.14 11.47 -23.37
CA GLY A 59 14.06 11.44 -24.36
C GLY A 59 12.69 11.15 -23.71
N PRO A 60 12.54 10.07 -22.91
CA PRO A 60 11.23 9.70 -22.37
C PRO A 60 10.96 10.12 -20.91
N GLN A 61 11.99 10.53 -20.13
CA GLN A 61 11.85 10.84 -18.68
C GLN A 61 11.01 12.10 -18.40
N VAL A 62 10.95 13.06 -19.33
CA VAL A 62 10.23 14.34 -19.16
C VAL A 62 8.87 14.34 -19.89
N SER A 63 8.51 13.26 -20.61
CA SER A 63 7.25 13.21 -21.36
C SER A 63 5.99 13.15 -20.46
N LEU A 64 6.14 12.63 -19.23
CA LEU A 64 5.03 12.49 -18.28
C LEU A 64 4.75 13.76 -17.44
N SER A 65 5.69 14.72 -17.40
CA SER A 65 5.49 15.97 -16.63
C SER A 65 4.62 17.00 -17.38
N LEU A 66 4.64 17.01 -18.72
CA LEU A 66 3.82 17.94 -19.52
C LEU A 66 2.30 17.74 -19.31
N PRO A 67 1.74 16.50 -19.44
CA PRO A 67 0.31 16.29 -19.22
C PRO A 67 -0.12 16.64 -17.80
N GLY A 68 0.70 16.35 -16.79
CA GLY A 68 0.38 16.61 -15.39
C GLY A 68 0.41 18.10 -15.00
N VAL A 69 1.22 18.93 -15.67
CA VAL A 69 1.22 20.39 -15.48
C VAL A 69 0.05 21.02 -16.25
N ALA A 70 -0.22 20.57 -17.48
CA ALA A 70 -1.36 21.01 -18.28
C ALA A 70 -2.70 20.69 -17.62
N LEU A 71 -2.87 19.48 -17.06
CA LEU A 71 -4.08 19.06 -16.35
C LEU A 71 -4.30 19.88 -15.06
N ARG A 72 -3.22 20.29 -14.39
CA ARG A 72 -3.29 21.21 -13.24
C ARG A 72 -3.69 22.61 -13.65
N GLY A 73 -3.10 23.15 -14.71
CA GLY A 73 -3.51 24.43 -15.29
C GLY A 73 -4.98 24.43 -15.70
N HIS A 74 -5.44 23.34 -16.33
CA HIS A 74 -6.84 23.17 -16.68
C HIS A 74 -7.75 23.04 -15.45
N GLY A 75 -7.33 22.32 -14.41
CA GLY A 75 -8.06 22.25 -13.13
C GLY A 75 -8.23 23.61 -12.48
N TYR A 76 -7.17 24.43 -12.44
CA TYR A 76 -7.24 25.80 -11.91
C TYR A 76 -8.15 26.70 -12.75
N LEU A 77 -8.10 26.58 -14.08
CA LEU A 77 -9.00 27.29 -15.00
C LEU A 77 -10.46 26.89 -14.82
N VAL A 78 -10.76 25.59 -14.74
CA VAL A 78 -12.13 25.09 -14.51
C VAL A 78 -12.67 25.57 -13.17
N THR A 79 -11.84 25.64 -12.13
CA THR A 79 -12.26 26.20 -10.82
C THR A 79 -12.36 27.72 -10.79
N SER A 80 -11.69 28.40 -11.72
CA SER A 80 -11.73 29.86 -11.85
C SER A 80 -12.92 30.32 -12.69
N TRP A 81 -13.20 29.61 -13.79
CA TRP A 81 -14.26 29.88 -14.78
C TRP A 81 -15.58 29.21 -14.43
N GLY A 82 -15.54 28.04 -13.80
CA GLY A 82 -16.68 27.44 -13.12
C GLY A 82 -17.04 28.33 -11.96
N GLY A 83 -17.87 29.34 -12.24
CA GLY A 83 -18.39 30.28 -11.27
C GLY A 83 -18.76 29.55 -10.00
N LEU A 84 -18.27 30.10 -8.88
CA LEU A 84 -18.48 29.61 -7.53
C LEU A 84 -19.99 29.55 -7.18
N GLU A 85 -20.72 28.56 -7.71
CA GLU A 85 -21.99 28.06 -7.15
C GLU A 85 -21.73 27.15 -5.94
N VAL A 86 -20.49 27.10 -5.44
CA VAL A 86 -20.22 26.75 -4.04
C VAL A 86 -20.48 28.00 -3.21
N SER A 87 -21.77 28.28 -3.07
CA SER A 87 -22.43 29.19 -2.14
C SER A 87 -21.50 29.77 -1.06
N GLN A 88 -21.44 31.10 -0.99
CA GLN A 88 -20.95 31.90 0.13
C GLN A 88 -21.78 31.69 1.43
N LEU A 89 -22.35 30.51 1.66
CA LEU A 89 -22.71 30.09 3.00
C LEU A 89 -21.44 29.58 3.70
N PRO A 90 -21.24 29.83 5.00
CA PRO A 90 -20.17 29.24 5.81
C PRO A 90 -20.43 27.73 6.03
N GLY A 91 -20.58 26.98 4.94
CA GLY A 91 -20.77 25.54 4.92
C GLY A 91 -19.42 24.85 4.95
N ILE A 92 -19.06 24.32 6.12
CA ILE A 92 -17.83 23.53 6.30
C ILE A 92 -17.76 22.43 5.21
N PRO A 93 -16.68 22.36 4.42
CA PRO A 93 -16.54 21.39 3.33
C PRO A 93 -16.60 19.96 3.86
N GLY A 94 -17.46 19.11 3.29
CA GLY A 94 -17.56 17.69 3.64
C GLY A 94 -18.83 17.24 4.39
N LYS A 95 -19.84 18.12 4.55
CA LYS A 95 -21.15 17.80 5.18
C LYS A 95 -21.77 16.47 4.72
N SER A 96 -21.76 16.20 3.41
CA SER A 96 -22.29 14.95 2.83
C SER A 96 -21.50 13.72 3.28
N TYR A 97 -20.17 13.81 3.35
CA TYR A 97 -19.30 12.72 3.77
C TYR A 97 -19.51 12.35 5.24
N TYR A 98 -19.45 13.32 6.15
CA TYR A 98 -19.62 13.05 7.58
C TYR A 98 -21.00 12.48 7.89
N ARG A 99 -22.05 12.97 7.21
CA ARG A 99 -23.41 12.42 7.34
C ARG A 99 -23.49 10.98 6.85
N LYS A 100 -22.91 10.65 5.69
CA LYS A 100 -22.85 9.27 5.16
C LYS A 100 -22.07 8.35 6.09
N TYR A 101 -20.92 8.80 6.59
CA TYR A 101 -20.09 8.04 7.54
C TYR A 101 -20.84 7.75 8.85
N LEU A 102 -21.44 8.76 9.47
CA LEU A 102 -22.25 8.57 10.69
C LEU A 102 -23.44 7.64 10.45
N LYS A 103 -24.12 7.77 9.30
CA LYS A 103 -25.21 6.88 8.90
C LYS A 103 -24.71 5.43 8.82
N ALA A 104 -23.58 5.20 8.17
CA ALA A 104 -22.98 3.87 8.04
C ALA A 104 -22.55 3.25 9.39
N VAL A 105 -22.01 4.06 10.31
CA VAL A 105 -21.62 3.60 11.66
C VAL A 105 -22.87 3.22 12.48
N LEU A 106 -23.92 4.04 12.44
CA LEU A 106 -25.15 3.79 13.19
C LEU A 106 -26.01 2.68 12.56
N SER A 107 -26.02 2.54 11.23
CA SER A 107 -26.80 1.51 10.53
C SER A 107 -26.20 0.11 10.64
N LYS A 108 -24.92 -0.01 10.97
CA LYS A 108 -24.21 -1.31 11.07
C LYS A 108 -24.77 -2.21 12.20
N ARG A 109 -25.63 -1.68 13.09
CA ARG A 109 -26.24 -2.43 14.20
C ARG A 109 -27.21 -3.55 13.75
N GLY A 110 -27.59 -3.63 12.46
CA GLY A 110 -28.54 -4.63 11.94
C GLY A 110 -27.96 -5.80 11.14
N ARG A 111 -26.62 -5.96 11.02
CA ARG A 111 -26.04 -6.99 10.14
C ARG A 111 -25.04 -7.88 10.88
N LYS A 112 -25.56 -8.81 11.68
CA LYS A 112 -24.78 -9.91 12.27
C LYS A 112 -25.59 -11.21 12.27
N GLU A 113 -25.97 -11.64 11.07
CA GLU A 113 -26.13 -13.06 10.77
C GLU A 113 -25.11 -13.37 9.68
N SER A 114 -23.99 -13.96 10.09
CA SER A 114 -23.04 -14.53 9.16
C SER A 114 -23.63 -15.82 8.62
N SER A 115 -24.01 -15.81 7.34
CA SER A 115 -24.23 -17.01 6.54
C SER A 115 -23.04 -17.96 6.71
N ALA A 116 -23.34 -19.24 6.93
CA ALA A 116 -22.38 -20.30 7.14
C ALA A 116 -21.27 -20.26 6.06
N LYS A 117 -20.02 -20.45 6.48
CA LYS A 117 -18.87 -20.64 5.59
C LYS A 117 -19.12 -21.85 4.70
N ILE A 118 -19.67 -21.63 3.52
CA ILE A 118 -19.66 -22.61 2.43
C ILE A 118 -18.21 -22.78 2.01
N GLU A 119 -17.79 -24.05 1.87
CA GLU A 119 -16.46 -24.45 1.48
C GLU A 119 -16.07 -23.81 0.14
N GLU A 120 -15.33 -22.70 0.20
CA GLU A 120 -14.95 -21.90 -0.96
C GLU A 120 -13.98 -22.68 -1.86
N SER A 121 -14.42 -22.98 -3.09
CA SER A 121 -13.59 -23.63 -4.10
C SER A 121 -12.30 -22.84 -4.38
N LEU A 122 -11.23 -23.51 -4.82
CA LEU A 122 -9.95 -22.85 -5.15
C LEU A 122 -10.14 -21.67 -6.11
N ARG A 123 -11.12 -21.75 -7.02
CA ARG A 123 -11.47 -20.67 -7.96
C ARG A 123 -12.06 -19.45 -7.27
N SER A 124 -12.90 -19.63 -6.23
CA SER A 124 -13.43 -18.49 -5.46
C SER A 124 -12.35 -17.84 -4.59
N ARG A 125 -11.40 -18.61 -4.06
CA ARG A 125 -10.20 -18.07 -3.36
C ARG A 125 -9.29 -17.26 -4.27
N ILE A 126 -9.01 -17.75 -5.48
CA ILE A 126 -8.21 -17.00 -6.46
C ILE A 126 -8.94 -15.72 -6.89
N ARG A 127 -10.26 -15.81 -7.10
CA ARG A 127 -11.09 -14.65 -7.46
C ARG A 127 -11.15 -13.62 -6.34
N SER A 128 -11.28 -14.05 -5.08
CA SER A 128 -11.27 -13.15 -3.93
C SER A 128 -9.89 -12.51 -3.74
N TYR A 129 -8.82 -13.27 -3.97
CA TYR A 129 -7.45 -12.76 -3.97
C TYR A 129 -7.22 -11.72 -5.07
N LEU A 130 -7.63 -11.97 -6.32
CA LEU A 130 -7.52 -10.99 -7.40
C LEU A 130 -8.39 -9.74 -7.15
N ARG A 131 -9.60 -9.93 -6.61
CA ARG A 131 -10.44 -8.81 -6.17
C ARG A 131 -9.80 -7.99 -5.05
N SER A 132 -8.94 -8.58 -4.22
CA SER A 132 -8.22 -7.84 -3.18
C SER A 132 -7.16 -6.88 -3.72
N TYR A 133 -6.73 -7.02 -4.99
CA TYR A 133 -5.86 -6.06 -5.67
C TYR A 133 -6.62 -4.87 -6.28
N VAL A 134 -7.89 -5.07 -6.61
CA VAL A 134 -8.74 -4.00 -7.15
C VAL A 134 -9.25 -3.16 -5.98
N TYR A 135 -8.81 -1.91 -5.90
CA TYR A 135 -9.33 -0.99 -4.90
C TYR A 135 -10.78 -0.62 -5.25
N VAL A 136 -11.74 -1.20 -4.52
CA VAL A 136 -13.15 -0.82 -4.61
C VAL A 136 -13.42 0.28 -3.58
N PRO A 137 -13.72 1.54 -3.99
CA PRO A 137 -14.12 2.58 -3.04
C PRO A 137 -15.40 2.14 -2.32
N GLU A 138 -15.45 2.22 -0.98
CA GLU A 138 -16.74 2.05 -0.28
C GLU A 138 -17.29 3.43 0.09
N GLU A 139 -18.60 3.51 0.15
CA GLU A 139 -19.28 4.72 0.58
C GLU A 139 -18.96 5.06 2.04
N GLY A 140 -18.56 6.31 2.28
CA GLY A 140 -18.34 6.83 3.63
C GLY A 140 -16.91 6.68 4.16
N PHE A 141 -15.95 6.13 3.40
CA PHE A 141 -14.53 6.19 3.75
C PHE A 141 -13.76 7.06 2.76
N ARG A 142 -12.96 8.00 3.28
CA ARG A 142 -12.04 8.83 2.48
C ARG A 142 -10.60 8.51 2.88
N ILE A 143 -9.78 8.23 1.87
CA ILE A 143 -8.34 8.00 2.05
C ILE A 143 -7.65 9.32 2.41
N PRO A 144 -6.70 9.34 3.36
CA PRO A 144 -5.89 10.52 3.65
C PRO A 144 -5.16 11.04 2.41
N LEU A 145 -5.15 12.36 2.20
CA LEU A 145 -4.49 12.99 1.06
C LEU A 145 -3.01 12.59 0.98
N LYS A 146 -2.33 12.53 2.12
CA LYS A 146 -0.91 12.18 2.21
C LYS A 146 -0.60 10.80 1.64
N LEU A 147 -1.49 9.83 1.85
CA LEU A 147 -1.35 8.48 1.30
C LEU A 147 -1.54 8.46 -0.23
N VAL A 148 -2.50 9.23 -0.74
CA VAL A 148 -2.71 9.36 -2.19
C VAL A 148 -1.48 9.98 -2.85
N VAL A 149 -0.93 11.04 -2.25
CA VAL A 149 0.29 11.68 -2.74
C VAL A 149 1.49 10.71 -2.66
N SER A 150 1.68 9.99 -1.55
CA SER A 150 2.80 9.05 -1.44
C SER A 150 2.74 7.93 -2.47
N LEU A 151 1.54 7.39 -2.73
CA LEU A 151 1.36 6.33 -3.71
C LEU A 151 1.58 6.82 -5.14
N THR A 152 1.02 7.98 -5.50
CA THR A 152 1.20 8.58 -6.83
C THR A 152 2.67 8.91 -7.10
N VAL A 153 3.37 9.50 -6.12
CA VAL A 153 4.81 9.76 -6.23
C VAL A 153 5.61 8.47 -6.37
N ALA A 154 5.27 7.41 -5.62
CA ALA A 154 5.92 6.12 -5.74
C ALA A 154 5.74 5.49 -7.14
N VAL A 155 4.52 5.54 -7.71
CA VAL A 155 4.26 5.03 -9.07
C VAL A 155 5.04 5.82 -10.11
N ILE A 156 5.09 7.15 -10.01
CA ILE A 156 5.89 7.99 -10.90
C ILE A 156 7.37 7.64 -10.77
N ALA A 157 7.89 7.48 -9.56
CA ALA A 157 9.29 7.17 -9.31
C ALA A 157 9.66 5.79 -9.88
N VAL A 158 8.81 4.77 -9.68
CA VAL A 158 8.97 3.43 -10.27
C VAL A 158 9.02 3.50 -11.80
N TYR A 159 8.11 4.26 -12.42
CA TYR A 159 8.12 4.46 -13.88
C TYR A 159 9.43 5.08 -14.36
N GLN A 160 9.92 6.13 -13.68
CA GLN A 160 11.16 6.81 -14.05
C GLN A 160 12.39 5.90 -13.94
N VAL A 161 12.48 5.11 -12.86
CA VAL A 161 13.58 4.15 -12.67
C VAL A 161 13.51 3.02 -13.69
N ALA A 162 12.32 2.45 -13.94
CA ALA A 162 12.14 1.40 -14.93
C ALA A 162 12.54 1.86 -16.34
N LEU A 163 12.15 3.07 -16.71
CA LEU A 163 12.50 3.67 -17.99
C LEU A 163 14.01 3.92 -18.10
N LEU A 164 14.64 4.42 -17.03
CA LEU A 164 16.09 4.61 -16.98
C LEU A 164 16.83 3.28 -17.16
N LEU A 165 16.39 2.22 -16.47
CA LEU A 165 16.95 0.88 -16.59
C LEU A 165 16.84 0.35 -18.04
N LEU A 166 15.67 0.52 -18.66
CA LEU A 166 15.44 0.10 -20.05
C LEU A 166 16.37 0.84 -21.02
N VAL A 167 16.44 2.16 -20.94
CA VAL A 167 17.23 3.01 -21.86
C VAL A 167 18.73 2.87 -21.62
N ALA A 168 19.18 2.53 -20.41
CA ALA A 168 20.59 2.33 -20.12
C ALA A 168 21.08 0.94 -20.57
N VAL A 169 20.31 -0.11 -20.32
CA VAL A 169 20.78 -1.50 -20.49
C VAL A 169 20.45 -2.08 -21.87
N VAL A 170 19.26 -1.83 -22.42
CA VAL A 170 18.89 -2.45 -23.71
C VAL A 170 19.77 -1.95 -24.86
N PRO A 171 20.01 -0.62 -25.03
CA PRO A 171 20.88 -0.14 -26.10
C PRO A 171 22.32 -0.62 -25.97
N THR A 172 22.85 -0.76 -24.74
CA THR A 172 24.22 -1.25 -24.54
C THR A 172 24.36 -2.71 -24.98
N ILE A 173 23.39 -3.57 -24.66
CA ILE A 173 23.36 -4.96 -25.17
C ILE A 173 23.23 -4.97 -26.70
N GLN A 174 22.40 -4.11 -27.29
CA GLN A 174 22.23 -4.03 -28.74
C GLN A 174 23.50 -3.56 -29.46
N ILE A 175 24.23 -2.59 -28.90
CA ILE A 175 25.53 -2.12 -29.41
C ILE A 175 26.54 -3.26 -29.35
N VAL A 176 26.64 -3.97 -28.23
CA VAL A 176 27.54 -5.13 -28.10
C VAL A 176 27.17 -6.20 -29.13
N ARG A 177 25.89 -6.52 -29.29
CA ARG A 177 25.41 -7.51 -30.28
C ARG A 177 25.70 -7.09 -31.73
N ALA A 178 25.59 -5.81 -32.05
CA ALA A 178 25.88 -5.29 -33.40
C ALA A 178 27.38 -5.18 -33.67
N GLY A 179 28.19 -4.92 -32.64
CA GLY A 179 29.65 -4.82 -32.71
C GLY A 179 30.38 -6.16 -32.68
N MET A 180 29.67 -7.29 -32.53
CA MET A 180 30.28 -8.62 -32.59
C MET A 180 30.71 -8.97 -34.03
N THR A 181 32.00 -8.86 -34.30
CA THR A 181 32.65 -9.29 -35.55
C THR A 181 33.32 -10.66 -35.39
N LYS A 182 33.67 -11.29 -36.52
CA LYS A 182 34.36 -12.59 -36.56
C LYS A 182 35.66 -12.58 -35.72
N ASP A 183 36.44 -11.50 -35.81
CA ASP A 183 37.71 -11.35 -35.08
C ASP A 183 37.53 -11.26 -33.55
N MET A 184 36.46 -10.62 -33.09
CA MET A 184 36.14 -10.55 -31.65
C MET A 184 35.71 -11.92 -31.10
N VAL A 185 35.01 -12.73 -31.90
CA VAL A 185 34.64 -14.10 -31.52
C VAL A 185 35.86 -14.99 -31.43
N VAL A 186 36.80 -14.89 -32.38
CA VAL A 186 38.09 -15.61 -32.31
C VAL A 186 38.81 -15.31 -31.01
N LEU A 187 38.86 -14.02 -30.64
CA LEU A 187 39.45 -13.58 -29.38
C LEU A 187 38.71 -14.16 -28.17
N LEU A 188 37.36 -14.15 -28.14
CA LEU A 188 36.58 -14.77 -27.06
C LEU A 188 36.77 -16.30 -26.94
N VAL A 189 36.88 -16.99 -28.07
CA VAL A 189 37.20 -18.43 -28.12
C VAL A 189 38.61 -18.67 -27.58
N GLN A 190 39.57 -17.83 -27.96
CA GLN A 190 40.96 -17.89 -27.47
C GLN A 190 41.08 -17.58 -25.97
N PHE A 191 40.20 -16.73 -25.44
CA PHE A 191 40.05 -16.49 -24.00
C PHE A 191 39.28 -17.60 -23.26
N GLY A 192 38.80 -18.64 -23.97
CA GLY A 192 38.09 -19.77 -23.38
C GLY A 192 36.67 -19.45 -22.89
N LEU A 193 36.09 -18.33 -23.33
CA LEU A 193 34.73 -17.91 -22.93
C LEU A 193 33.63 -18.59 -23.77
N VAL A 194 33.98 -19.14 -24.93
CA VAL A 194 33.07 -19.87 -25.83
C VAL A 194 33.61 -21.30 -26.01
N PRO A 195 32.82 -22.35 -25.69
CA PRO A 195 33.23 -23.72 -25.92
C PRO A 195 33.25 -24.00 -27.43
N SER A 196 34.43 -24.23 -28.00
CA SER A 196 34.57 -24.77 -29.35
C SER A 196 35.11 -26.19 -29.26
N GLU A 197 34.50 -27.12 -29.99
CA GLU A 197 34.93 -28.52 -30.05
C GLU A 197 36.32 -28.68 -30.69
N ASN A 198 36.81 -27.70 -31.47
CA ASN A 198 38.19 -27.67 -31.99
C ASN A 198 38.68 -26.24 -32.29
N PRO A 199 39.75 -25.73 -31.64
CA PRO A 199 40.29 -24.39 -31.88
C PRO A 199 41.07 -24.22 -33.20
N ALA A 200 41.29 -25.30 -33.96
CA ALA A 200 42.21 -25.32 -35.11
C ALA A 200 41.55 -25.45 -36.50
N VAL A 201 40.22 -25.61 -36.60
CA VAL A 201 39.52 -25.77 -37.88
C VAL A 201 38.66 -24.52 -38.16
N PRO A 202 38.98 -23.70 -39.18
CA PRO A 202 38.30 -22.42 -39.46
C PRO A 202 36.85 -22.53 -40.00
N GLY A 203 36.30 -23.74 -40.07
CA GLY A 203 35.11 -24.05 -40.88
C GLY A 203 33.78 -23.51 -40.35
N ASP A 204 33.65 -23.26 -39.04
CA ASP A 204 32.35 -23.00 -38.41
C ASP A 204 32.28 -21.68 -37.61
N MET A 205 33.19 -20.73 -37.85
CA MET A 205 33.18 -19.43 -37.14
C MET A 205 31.89 -18.61 -37.36
N GLU A 206 31.23 -18.81 -38.49
CA GLU A 206 29.95 -18.16 -38.79
C GLU A 206 28.79 -18.75 -37.97
N LYS A 207 28.83 -20.06 -37.68
CA LYS A 207 27.86 -20.72 -36.80
C LYS A 207 28.07 -20.29 -35.35
N GLU A 208 29.32 -20.24 -34.89
CA GLU A 208 29.68 -19.75 -33.55
C GLU A 208 29.25 -18.29 -33.33
N LEU A 209 29.52 -17.42 -34.30
CA LEU A 209 29.04 -16.03 -34.27
C LEU A 209 27.50 -15.97 -34.18
N GLY A 210 26.79 -16.82 -34.92
CA GLY A 210 25.34 -16.97 -34.84
C GLY A 210 24.86 -17.39 -33.45
N THR A 211 25.52 -18.36 -32.83
CA THR A 211 25.22 -18.87 -31.48
C THR A 211 25.40 -17.77 -30.42
N VAL A 212 26.52 -17.05 -30.44
CA VAL A 212 26.74 -15.98 -29.46
C VAL A 212 25.74 -14.83 -29.65
N ARG A 213 25.40 -14.50 -30.90
CA ARG A 213 24.35 -13.51 -31.20
C ARG A 213 22.99 -13.94 -30.66
N HIS A 214 22.67 -15.23 -30.74
CA HIS A 214 21.45 -15.81 -30.18
C HIS A 214 21.43 -15.76 -28.64
N TYR A 215 22.57 -16.01 -27.98
CA TYR A 215 22.70 -15.86 -26.52
C TYR A 215 22.54 -14.42 -26.06
N LEU A 216 23.15 -13.45 -26.76
CA LEU A 216 22.96 -12.02 -26.46
C LEU A 216 21.51 -11.58 -26.69
N TRP A 217 20.84 -12.08 -27.74
CA TRP A 217 19.41 -11.83 -27.95
C TRP A 217 18.57 -12.42 -26.82
N SER A 218 18.87 -13.64 -26.38
CA SER A 218 18.18 -14.28 -25.25
C SER A 218 18.38 -13.50 -23.94
N LEU A 219 19.57 -12.94 -23.70
CA LEU A 219 19.84 -12.06 -22.55
C LEU A 219 19.03 -10.76 -22.61
N GLU A 220 18.93 -10.13 -23.78
CA GLU A 220 18.08 -8.95 -23.98
C GLU A 220 16.61 -9.26 -23.64
N VAL A 221 16.08 -10.37 -24.15
CA VAL A 221 14.71 -10.82 -23.88
C VAL A 221 14.52 -11.10 -22.39
N CYS A 222 15.45 -11.81 -21.73
CA CYS A 222 15.41 -12.07 -20.30
C CYS A 222 15.31 -10.78 -19.49
N TYR A 223 16.13 -9.78 -19.81
CA TYR A 223 16.15 -8.49 -19.12
C TYR A 223 14.83 -7.72 -19.27
N ILE A 224 14.26 -7.69 -20.48
CA ILE A 224 12.99 -7.01 -20.74
C ILE A 224 11.85 -7.74 -20.02
N CYS A 225 11.79 -9.07 -20.11
CA CYS A 225 10.77 -9.88 -19.44
C CYS A 225 10.83 -9.71 -17.91
N SER A 226 12.04 -9.75 -17.32
CA SER A 226 12.19 -9.54 -15.88
C SER A 226 11.78 -8.13 -15.46
N LEU A 227 12.11 -7.10 -16.26
CA LEU A 227 11.75 -5.72 -15.95
C LEU A 227 10.24 -5.49 -16.00
N VAL A 228 9.55 -6.04 -17.01
CA VAL A 228 8.09 -6.00 -17.10
C VAL A 228 7.45 -6.69 -15.90
N LEU A 229 7.96 -7.87 -15.52
CA LEU A 229 7.47 -8.62 -14.37
C LEU A 229 7.65 -7.83 -13.05
N CYS A 230 8.83 -7.23 -12.85
CA CYS A 230 9.13 -6.37 -11.69
C CYS A 230 8.18 -5.17 -11.61
N CYS A 231 7.93 -4.50 -12.74
CA CYS A 231 7.04 -3.35 -12.80
C CYS A 231 5.60 -3.75 -12.45
N LEU A 232 5.08 -4.83 -13.05
CA LEU A 232 3.74 -5.34 -12.77
C LEU A 232 3.61 -5.75 -11.30
N LEU A 233 4.59 -6.45 -10.75
CA LEU A 233 4.60 -6.87 -9.36
C LEU A 233 4.63 -5.67 -8.40
N THR A 234 5.52 -4.70 -8.63
CA THR A 234 5.62 -3.49 -7.81
C THR A 234 4.31 -2.69 -7.84
N CYS A 235 3.73 -2.48 -9.03
CA CYS A 235 2.43 -1.81 -9.16
C CYS A 235 1.32 -2.58 -8.42
N ALA A 236 1.26 -3.90 -8.56
CA ALA A 236 0.29 -4.73 -7.87
C ALA A 236 0.46 -4.63 -6.33
N MET A 237 1.69 -4.63 -5.83
CA MET A 237 1.97 -4.51 -4.40
C MET A 237 1.62 -3.13 -3.83
N LEU A 238 1.88 -2.07 -4.58
CA LEU A 238 1.46 -0.71 -4.22
C LEU A 238 -0.07 -0.59 -4.15
N LEU A 239 -0.81 -1.17 -5.11
CA LEU A 239 -2.28 -1.22 -5.07
C LEU A 239 -2.80 -2.04 -3.90
N ARG A 240 -2.18 -3.19 -3.59
CA ARG A 240 -2.53 -4.00 -2.43
C ARG A 240 -2.29 -3.27 -1.12
N SER A 241 -1.20 -2.50 -1.01
CA SER A 241 -0.89 -1.68 0.16
C SER A 241 -1.98 -0.63 0.42
N LEU A 242 -2.60 -0.06 -0.62
CA LEU A 242 -3.73 0.86 -0.47
C LEU A 242 -4.95 0.20 0.18
N GLY A 243 -5.27 -1.03 -0.25
CA GLY A 243 -6.34 -1.83 0.35
C GLY A 243 -6.07 -2.17 1.81
N MET A 244 -4.83 -2.56 2.13
CA MET A 244 -4.40 -2.88 3.48
C MET A 244 -4.39 -1.64 4.40
N HIS A 245 -3.93 -0.50 3.89
CA HIS A 245 -3.93 0.73 4.65
C HIS A 245 -5.34 1.14 5.07
N ARG A 246 -6.31 0.98 4.16
CA ARG A 246 -7.72 1.21 4.47
C ARG A 246 -8.22 0.31 5.60
N SER A 247 -7.95 -0.99 5.55
CA SER A 247 -8.39 -1.92 6.61
C SER A 247 -7.73 -1.56 7.95
N ASN A 248 -6.45 -1.22 7.94
CA ASN A 248 -5.71 -0.85 9.14
C ASN A 248 -6.26 0.44 9.74
N LEU A 249 -6.50 1.47 8.93
CA LEU A 249 -7.07 2.74 9.39
C LEU A 249 -8.48 2.54 9.97
N ARG A 250 -9.28 1.67 9.35
CA ARG A 250 -10.63 1.33 9.82
C ARG A 250 -10.62 0.55 11.15
N ALA A 251 -9.67 -0.37 11.32
CA ALA A 251 -9.47 -1.10 12.57
C ALA A 251 -9.06 -0.15 13.69
N LEU A 252 -8.14 0.79 13.40
CA LEU A 252 -7.73 1.83 14.36
C LEU A 252 -8.88 2.78 14.74
N TYR A 253 -9.75 3.16 13.80
CA TYR A 253 -10.96 3.95 14.12
C TYR A 253 -11.95 3.20 15.02
N GLN A 254 -11.93 1.87 15.01
CA GLN A 254 -12.75 1.04 15.91
C GLN A 254 -12.09 0.80 17.27
N GLY A 255 -10.84 1.25 17.46
CA GLY A 255 -10.05 0.95 18.66
C GLY A 255 -9.46 -0.46 18.68
N ALA A 256 -9.49 -1.19 17.56
CA ALA A 256 -8.87 -2.51 17.43
C ALA A 256 -7.36 -2.37 17.19
N VAL A 257 -6.65 -1.91 18.22
CA VAL A 257 -5.22 -1.56 18.16
C VAL A 257 -4.35 -2.81 17.95
N LEU A 258 -4.71 -3.95 18.54
CA LEU A 258 -3.97 -5.21 18.47
C LEU A 258 -4.08 -5.91 17.11
N ASP A 259 -5.10 -5.58 16.31
CA ASP A 259 -5.25 -6.11 14.95
C ASP A 259 -4.26 -5.47 13.97
N VAL A 260 -3.73 -4.29 14.32
CA VAL A 260 -2.83 -3.50 13.46
C VAL A 260 -1.42 -3.46 14.02
N PHE A 261 -1.28 -3.26 15.33
CA PHE A 261 0.03 -3.23 15.99
C PHE A 261 0.25 -4.50 16.79
N SER A 262 1.47 -5.03 16.74
CA SER A 262 1.89 -6.20 17.51
C SER A 262 1.74 -6.00 19.02
N LYS A 263 1.94 -4.75 19.48
CA LYS A 263 1.85 -4.31 20.87
C LYS A 263 0.77 -3.24 21.04
N ALA A 264 0.17 -3.18 22.23
CA ALA A 264 -0.76 -2.12 22.59
C ALA A 264 -0.03 -0.77 22.59
N HIS A 265 -0.37 0.08 21.63
CA HIS A 265 0.17 1.44 21.53
C HIS A 265 -0.86 2.45 22.00
N ILE A 266 -0.43 3.42 22.79
CA ILE A 266 -1.25 4.60 23.11
C ILE A 266 -1.26 5.51 21.88
N LEU A 267 -2.42 5.78 21.28
CA LEU A 267 -2.59 6.64 20.08
C LEU A 267 -2.40 8.14 20.37
N ARG A 268 -1.26 8.51 20.95
CA ARG A 268 -0.86 9.91 21.16
C ARG A 268 0.27 10.31 20.20
N PRO A 269 0.22 11.53 19.63
CA PRO A 269 1.32 12.05 18.82
C PRO A 269 2.58 12.18 19.70
N SER A 270 3.71 11.66 19.21
CA SER A 270 5.03 11.81 19.83
C SER A 270 5.97 12.52 18.86
N ARG A 271 7.11 13.04 19.37
CA ARG A 271 8.13 13.72 18.53
C ARG A 271 8.59 12.82 17.38
N ALA A 272 8.99 11.59 17.68
CA ALA A 272 9.36 10.59 16.68
C ALA A 272 8.23 10.31 15.67
N ALA A 273 6.97 10.30 16.14
CA ALA A 273 5.83 10.06 15.27
C ALA A 273 5.63 11.17 14.23
N ILE A 274 5.84 12.43 14.64
CA ILE A 274 5.73 13.59 13.75
C ILE A 274 6.84 13.56 12.70
N VAL A 275 8.08 13.24 13.08
CA VAL A 275 9.20 13.10 12.13
C VAL A 275 8.90 12.02 11.09
N CYS A 276 8.45 10.85 11.52
CA CYS A 276 8.03 9.76 10.64
C CYS A 276 6.87 10.17 9.73
N TRP A 277 5.89 10.91 10.28
CA TRP A 277 4.78 11.44 9.49
C TRP A 277 5.32 12.37 8.39
N ILE A 278 6.19 13.33 8.69
CA ILE A 278 6.78 14.25 7.69
C ILE A 278 7.46 13.47 6.55
N GLY A 279 8.28 12.46 6.88
CA GLY A 279 9.05 11.67 5.90
C GLY A 279 8.28 10.56 5.18
N PHE A 280 7.05 10.21 5.56
CA PHE A 280 6.37 9.02 5.04
C PHE A 280 6.31 8.94 3.49
N SER A 281 6.02 10.05 2.81
CA SER A 281 5.88 10.05 1.35
C SER A 281 7.20 9.80 0.61
N SER A 282 8.32 10.31 1.14
CA SER A 282 9.63 10.07 0.53
C SER A 282 10.13 8.66 0.81
N PHE A 283 9.88 8.12 2.01
CA PHE A 283 10.18 6.73 2.34
C PHE A 283 9.44 5.77 1.40
N GLN A 284 8.14 5.98 1.18
CA GLN A 284 7.35 5.12 0.28
C GLN A 284 7.92 5.10 -1.15
N ALA A 285 8.32 6.25 -1.68
CA ALA A 285 8.92 6.33 -3.02
C ALA A 285 10.31 5.69 -3.06
N ALA A 286 11.16 5.94 -2.06
CA ALA A 286 12.50 5.39 -1.97
C ALA A 286 12.50 3.85 -1.89
N PHE A 287 11.66 3.28 -1.01
CA PHE A 287 11.52 1.82 -0.88
C PHE A 287 10.92 1.18 -2.14
N ALA A 288 9.99 1.86 -2.84
CA ALA A 288 9.47 1.36 -4.10
C ALA A 288 10.55 1.33 -5.21
N CYS A 289 11.40 2.36 -5.30
CA CYS A 289 12.53 2.38 -6.25
C CYS A 289 13.59 1.33 -5.91
N LEU A 290 14.00 1.23 -4.64
CA LEU A 290 14.98 0.25 -4.20
C LEU A 290 14.46 -1.18 -4.37
N GLY A 291 13.19 -1.40 -4.05
CA GLY A 291 12.52 -2.67 -4.27
C GLY A 291 12.50 -3.07 -5.74
N LEU A 292 12.20 -2.14 -6.66
CA LEU A 292 12.28 -2.40 -8.10
C LEU A 292 13.69 -2.83 -8.53
N LEU A 293 14.74 -2.15 -8.04
CA LEU A 293 16.13 -2.48 -8.39
C LEU A 293 16.52 -3.88 -7.91
N ILE A 294 16.21 -4.22 -6.65
CA ILE A 294 16.53 -5.52 -6.08
C ILE A 294 15.71 -6.63 -6.76
N GLN A 295 14.42 -6.39 -6.98
CA GLN A 295 13.56 -7.31 -7.73
C GLN A 295 14.11 -7.54 -9.15
N GLN A 296 14.58 -6.48 -9.82
CA GLN A 296 15.13 -6.59 -11.17
C GLN A 296 16.37 -7.48 -11.21
N VAL A 297 17.30 -7.31 -10.26
CA VAL A 297 18.49 -8.17 -10.17
C VAL A 297 18.10 -9.62 -9.95
N ILE A 298 17.21 -9.89 -8.98
CA ILE A 298 16.81 -11.26 -8.64
C ILE A 298 16.06 -11.92 -9.82
N PHE A 299 15.05 -11.27 -10.37
CA PHE A 299 14.27 -11.84 -11.47
C PHE A 299 15.07 -11.93 -12.77
N PHE A 300 16.01 -11.01 -13.02
CA PHE A 300 16.93 -11.14 -14.14
C PHE A 300 17.80 -12.40 -13.99
N LEU A 301 18.46 -12.59 -12.84
CA LEU A 301 19.27 -13.79 -12.59
C LEU A 301 18.45 -15.08 -12.70
N CYS A 302 17.24 -15.10 -12.13
CA CYS A 302 16.33 -16.24 -12.25
C CYS A 302 15.92 -16.51 -13.71
N SER A 303 15.61 -15.46 -14.49
CA SER A 303 15.21 -15.59 -15.89
C SER A 303 16.36 -16.08 -16.79
N VAL A 304 17.59 -15.63 -16.53
CA VAL A 304 18.79 -16.08 -17.22
C VAL A 304 19.05 -17.55 -16.87
N ALA A 305 19.05 -17.91 -15.58
CA ALA A 305 19.24 -19.30 -15.16
C ALA A 305 18.18 -20.23 -15.80
N PHE A 306 16.91 -19.82 -15.81
CA PHE A 306 15.84 -20.58 -16.46
C PHE A 306 16.06 -20.73 -17.96
N THR A 307 16.44 -19.65 -18.67
CA THR A 307 16.61 -19.67 -20.12
C THR A 307 17.78 -20.55 -20.54
N PHE A 308 18.94 -20.42 -19.87
CA PHE A 308 20.13 -21.20 -20.23
C PHE A 308 20.10 -22.65 -19.76
N LEU A 309 19.47 -22.94 -18.61
CA LEU A 309 19.46 -24.31 -18.07
C LEU A 309 18.28 -25.14 -18.56
N VAL A 310 17.18 -24.51 -18.98
CA VAL A 310 15.93 -25.18 -19.37
C VAL A 310 15.58 -24.88 -20.83
N VAL A 311 15.41 -23.61 -21.22
CA VAL A 311 14.84 -23.26 -22.54
C VAL A 311 15.78 -23.62 -23.70
N ILE A 312 17.04 -23.19 -23.64
CA ILE A 312 18.01 -23.41 -24.72
C ILE A 312 18.30 -24.91 -24.94
N PRO A 313 18.58 -25.71 -23.90
CA PRO A 313 18.81 -27.15 -24.09
C PRO A 313 17.58 -27.90 -24.61
N LEU A 314 16.37 -27.49 -24.21
CA LEU A 314 15.12 -28.06 -24.75
C LEU A 314 14.94 -27.76 -26.23
N GLN A 315 15.33 -26.56 -26.70
CA GLN A 315 15.27 -26.19 -28.11
C GLN A 315 16.33 -26.92 -28.96
N ALA A 316 17.54 -27.06 -28.42
CA ALA A 316 18.64 -27.72 -29.12
C ALA A 316 18.59 -29.26 -29.03
N GLY A 317 17.69 -29.83 -28.24
CA GLY A 317 17.61 -31.29 -28.00
C GLY A 317 18.83 -31.86 -27.28
N THR A 318 19.71 -31.01 -26.74
CA THR A 318 20.91 -31.39 -26.01
C THR A 318 20.60 -31.57 -24.52
N GLY A 319 21.24 -32.55 -23.88
CA GLY A 319 21.08 -32.78 -22.45
C GLY A 319 21.66 -31.62 -21.65
N SER A 320 20.82 -30.83 -20.99
CA SER A 320 21.30 -29.83 -20.03
C SER A 320 21.96 -30.54 -18.84
N PRO A 321 22.95 -29.90 -18.16
CA PRO A 321 23.52 -30.46 -16.94
C PRO A 321 22.45 -30.71 -15.87
N LEU A 322 21.38 -29.90 -15.87
CA LEU A 322 20.24 -30.05 -14.96
C LEU A 322 19.44 -31.32 -15.25
N PHE A 323 19.13 -31.62 -16.52
CA PHE A 323 18.48 -32.87 -16.91
C PHE A 323 19.37 -34.09 -16.62
N GLY A 324 20.70 -33.96 -16.78
CA GLY A 324 21.66 -34.97 -16.38
C GLY A 324 21.60 -35.29 -14.87
N ILE A 325 21.61 -34.26 -14.02
CA ILE A 325 21.52 -34.41 -12.57
C ILE A 325 20.18 -35.06 -12.17
N ILE A 326 19.06 -34.59 -12.74
CA ILE A 326 17.73 -35.14 -12.44
C ILE A 326 17.65 -36.62 -12.84
N ARG A 327 18.15 -36.97 -14.03
CA ARG A 327 18.18 -38.36 -14.51
C ARG A 327 19.09 -39.26 -13.67
N ASN A 328 20.17 -38.74 -13.11
CA ASN A 328 21.07 -39.55 -12.28
C ASN A 328 20.55 -39.68 -10.83
N MET A 329 19.79 -38.70 -10.34
CA MET A 329 19.32 -38.64 -8.95
C MET A 329 17.86 -39.07 -8.73
N TRP A 330 17.12 -39.48 -9.76
CA TRP A 330 15.70 -39.85 -9.60
C TRP A 330 15.42 -40.90 -8.50
N PRO A 331 16.26 -41.94 -8.26
CA PRO A 331 15.99 -42.90 -7.19
C PRO A 331 16.15 -42.25 -5.81
N PHE A 332 17.10 -41.34 -5.65
CA PHE A 332 17.29 -40.58 -4.41
C PHE A 332 16.08 -39.69 -4.10
N TRP A 333 15.56 -38.97 -5.09
CA TRP A 333 14.36 -38.15 -4.88
C TRP A 333 13.13 -39.02 -4.57
N LEU A 334 13.00 -40.17 -5.23
CA LEU A 334 11.93 -41.12 -4.99
C LEU A 334 11.96 -41.67 -3.56
N THR A 335 13.13 -42.06 -3.02
CA THR A 335 13.23 -42.60 -1.66
C THR A 335 12.82 -41.56 -0.61
N LEU A 336 13.18 -40.28 -0.79
CA LEU A 336 12.75 -39.20 0.11
C LEU A 336 11.22 -39.03 0.09
N VAL A 337 10.61 -39.02 -1.10
CA VAL A 337 9.14 -38.90 -1.24
C VAL A 337 8.42 -40.08 -0.61
N VAL A 338 8.90 -41.30 -0.86
CA VAL A 338 8.32 -42.53 -0.29
C VAL A 338 8.45 -42.52 1.23
N ALA A 339 9.58 -42.10 1.79
CA ALA A 339 9.77 -42.02 3.24
C ALA A 339 8.77 -41.06 3.90
N VAL A 340 8.56 -39.87 3.32
CA VAL A 340 7.57 -38.90 3.82
C VAL A 340 6.14 -39.44 3.67
N LEU A 341 5.83 -40.13 2.56
CA LEU A 341 4.53 -40.75 2.37
C LEU A 341 4.28 -41.84 3.42
N VAL A 342 5.25 -42.72 3.67
CA VAL A 342 5.17 -43.77 4.69
C VAL A 342 4.96 -43.15 6.07
N GLN A 343 5.64 -42.04 6.41
CA GLN A 343 5.41 -41.32 7.68
C GLN A 343 3.97 -40.82 7.80
N HIS A 344 3.44 -40.20 6.74
CA HIS A 344 2.04 -39.73 6.74
C HIS A 344 1.03 -40.87 6.84
N LEU A 345 1.28 -41.99 6.15
CA LEU A 345 0.42 -43.18 6.21
C LEU A 345 0.46 -43.82 7.60
N LEU A 346 1.65 -44.02 8.19
CA LEU A 346 1.80 -44.55 9.55
C LEU A 346 1.18 -43.64 10.60
N ALA A 347 1.32 -42.32 10.45
CA ALA A 347 0.66 -41.34 11.31
C ALA A 347 -0.87 -41.49 11.24
N HIS A 348 -1.44 -41.62 10.03
CA HIS A 348 -2.88 -41.70 9.85
C HIS A 348 -3.48 -43.05 10.28
N PHE A 349 -2.80 -44.18 10.00
CA PHE A 349 -3.35 -45.51 10.22
C PHE A 349 -2.95 -46.15 11.55
N GLN A 350 -1.73 -45.90 12.04
CA GLN A 350 -1.17 -46.66 13.16
C GLN A 350 -0.99 -45.83 14.44
N PHE A 351 -0.71 -44.53 14.32
CA PHE A 351 -0.36 -43.70 15.48
C PHE A 351 -1.48 -42.80 15.98
N LEU A 352 -2.42 -42.40 15.11
CA LEU A 352 -3.47 -41.45 15.44
C LEU A 352 -4.84 -42.13 15.42
N GLU A 353 -5.43 -42.31 16.61
CA GLU A 353 -6.80 -42.80 16.72
C GLU A 353 -7.78 -41.62 16.77
N ARG A 354 -8.80 -41.64 15.90
CA ARG A 354 -9.86 -40.62 15.88
C ARG A 354 -11.01 -41.09 16.75
N HIS A 355 -11.02 -40.68 18.02
CA HIS A 355 -12.26 -40.65 18.79
C HIS A 355 -12.96 -39.31 18.58
N SER A 356 -14.29 -39.32 18.71
CA SER A 356 -15.23 -38.33 18.18
C SER A 356 -14.98 -36.87 18.59
N LEU A 357 -14.12 -36.60 19.58
CA LEU A 357 -13.77 -35.25 20.03
C LEU A 357 -12.26 -35.01 20.28
N GLN A 358 -11.41 -36.04 20.33
CA GLN A 358 -9.97 -35.90 20.61
C GLN A 358 -9.13 -36.91 19.82
N GLN A 359 -7.99 -36.44 19.29
CA GLN A 359 -6.99 -37.27 18.61
C GLN A 359 -5.92 -37.68 19.62
N GLU A 360 -5.81 -38.98 19.90
CA GLU A 360 -4.86 -39.52 20.88
C GLU A 360 -3.81 -40.42 20.22
N LEU A 361 -2.60 -40.45 20.82
CA LEU A 361 -1.50 -41.31 20.40
C LEU A 361 -1.60 -42.67 21.09
N THR A 362 -1.84 -43.73 20.33
CA THR A 362 -2.04 -45.09 20.85
C THR A 362 -0.72 -45.86 20.99
N ASN A 363 0.04 -45.99 19.90
CA ASN A 363 1.24 -46.84 19.82
C ASN A 363 2.55 -46.05 19.93
N ARG A 364 2.84 -45.54 21.13
CA ARG A 364 4.04 -44.72 21.41
C ARG A 364 5.36 -45.47 21.18
N ARG A 365 5.41 -46.77 21.50
CA ARG A 365 6.65 -47.58 21.35
C ARG A 365 7.03 -47.76 19.88
N ALA A 366 6.08 -48.11 19.02
CA ALA A 366 6.33 -48.21 17.59
C ALA A 366 6.69 -46.85 16.98
N LEU A 367 6.11 -45.76 17.47
CA LEU A 367 6.45 -44.41 17.03
C LEU A 367 7.92 -44.07 17.30
N TYR A 368 8.47 -44.41 18.47
CA TYR A 368 9.89 -44.19 18.76
C TYR A 368 10.81 -45.03 17.87
N ILE A 369 10.47 -46.30 17.63
CA ILE A 369 11.25 -47.19 16.74
C ILE A 369 11.26 -46.65 15.30
N VAL A 370 10.09 -46.29 14.77
CA VAL A 370 9.96 -45.70 13.42
C VAL A 370 10.71 -44.38 13.31
N THR A 371 10.64 -43.54 14.34
CA THR A 371 11.38 -42.26 14.39
C THR A 371 12.89 -42.50 14.36
N PHE A 372 13.40 -43.47 15.11
CA PHE A 372 14.81 -43.84 15.10
C PHE A 372 15.28 -44.36 13.73
N LEU A 373 14.50 -45.28 13.13
CA LEU A 373 14.83 -45.84 11.81
C LEU A 373 14.82 -44.78 10.70
N LEU A 374 13.88 -43.84 10.72
CA LEU A 374 13.74 -42.78 9.72
C LEU A 374 14.62 -41.55 10.00
N PHE A 375 15.41 -41.54 11.08
CA PHE A 375 16.23 -40.40 11.46
C PHE A 375 17.19 -39.94 10.33
N PRO A 376 17.99 -40.81 9.69
CA PRO A 376 18.91 -40.38 8.63
C PRO A 376 18.18 -39.78 7.42
N THR A 377 17.06 -40.37 7.02
CA THR A 377 16.23 -39.86 5.92
C THR A 377 15.60 -38.51 6.28
N ASN A 378 15.16 -38.34 7.53
CA ASN A 378 14.63 -37.07 8.02
C ASN A 378 15.68 -35.96 8.09
N VAL A 379 16.94 -36.29 8.33
CA VAL A 379 18.04 -35.31 8.23
C VAL A 379 18.15 -34.77 6.80
N LEU A 380 18.04 -35.63 5.79
CA LEU A 380 18.06 -35.22 4.37
C LEU A 380 16.83 -34.37 4.00
N VAL A 381 15.64 -34.79 4.41
CA VAL A 381 14.41 -34.00 4.22
C VAL A 381 14.52 -32.64 4.94
N GLY A 382 15.08 -32.63 6.14
CA GLY A 382 15.35 -31.42 6.93
C GLY A 382 16.31 -30.46 6.23
N ALA A 383 17.36 -30.97 5.58
CA ALA A 383 18.27 -30.16 4.78
C ALA A 383 17.56 -29.51 3.57
N LEU A 384 16.71 -30.27 2.87
CA LEU A 384 15.89 -29.72 1.79
C LEU A 384 14.91 -28.66 2.28
N ALA A 385 14.26 -28.90 3.42
CA ALA A 385 13.35 -27.93 4.04
C ALA A 385 14.10 -26.66 4.48
N ALA A 386 15.36 -26.77 4.93
CA ALA A 386 16.20 -25.62 5.27
C ALA A 386 16.55 -24.78 4.04
N VAL A 387 16.96 -25.39 2.92
CA VAL A 387 17.18 -24.70 1.64
C VAL A 387 15.89 -24.02 1.19
N TRP A 388 14.77 -24.75 1.22
CA TRP A 388 13.46 -24.22 0.84
C TRP A 388 13.02 -23.03 1.70
N ARG A 389 13.31 -23.06 3.01
CA ARG A 389 13.07 -21.93 3.93
C ARG A 389 13.84 -20.68 3.52
N VAL A 390 15.11 -20.81 3.13
CA VAL A 390 15.91 -19.68 2.64
C VAL A 390 15.33 -19.13 1.33
N VAL A 391 14.96 -20.01 0.40
CA VAL A 391 14.35 -19.64 -0.89
C VAL A 391 13.04 -18.89 -0.70
N ILE A 392 12.06 -19.46 0.01
CA ILE A 392 10.77 -18.78 0.24
C ILE A 392 10.97 -17.46 0.98
N SER A 393 11.80 -17.43 2.03
CA SER A 393 12.04 -16.20 2.80
C SER A 393 12.64 -15.10 1.93
N GLY A 394 13.63 -15.44 1.10
CA GLY A 394 14.26 -14.52 0.15
C GLY A 394 13.27 -13.98 -0.88
N LEU A 395 12.50 -14.86 -1.52
CA LEU A 395 11.46 -14.46 -2.49
C LEU A 395 10.38 -13.60 -1.83
N TYR A 396 9.89 -13.98 -0.66
CA TYR A 396 8.88 -13.23 0.07
C TYR A 396 9.37 -11.81 0.40
N ASN A 397 10.60 -11.68 0.89
CA ASN A 397 11.19 -10.39 1.23
C ASN A 397 11.42 -9.52 -0.02
N ALA A 398 11.95 -10.09 -1.10
CA ALA A 398 12.16 -9.36 -2.36
C ALA A 398 10.84 -8.81 -2.92
N VAL A 399 9.79 -9.62 -2.90
CA VAL A 399 8.45 -9.28 -3.40
C VAL A 399 7.77 -8.21 -2.52
N HIS A 400 7.96 -8.23 -1.20
CA HIS A 400 7.33 -7.30 -0.26
C HIS A 400 8.15 -6.06 0.07
N LEU A 401 9.39 -5.94 -0.43
CA LEU A 401 10.31 -4.84 -0.10
C LEU A 401 9.75 -3.45 -0.43
N CYS A 402 8.91 -3.33 -1.46
CA CYS A 402 8.28 -2.07 -1.87
C CYS A 402 7.18 -1.58 -0.91
N ARG A 403 6.79 -2.40 0.08
CA ARG A 403 5.67 -2.14 1.00
C ARG A 403 6.17 -1.70 2.37
N LEU A 404 5.58 -0.62 2.88
CA LEU A 404 5.84 -0.14 4.25
C LEU A 404 4.81 -0.67 5.26
N ASP A 405 3.70 -1.25 4.80
CA ASP A 405 2.59 -1.67 5.66
C ASP A 405 2.80 -3.03 6.35
N ILE A 406 3.88 -3.74 6.00
CA ILE A 406 4.26 -5.04 6.56
C ILE A 406 5.70 -4.95 7.04
N SER A 407 5.98 -5.51 8.22
CA SER A 407 7.35 -5.75 8.69
C SER A 407 7.94 -6.99 7.99
N LEU A 408 9.13 -6.84 7.40
CA LEU A 408 9.89 -7.99 6.86
C LEU A 408 10.57 -8.81 7.98
N LEU A 409 10.69 -8.23 9.16
CA LEU A 409 11.24 -8.86 10.35
C LEU A 409 10.18 -9.65 11.13
N HIS A 410 10.64 -10.58 11.97
CA HIS A 410 9.78 -11.35 12.87
C HIS A 410 8.98 -10.43 13.83
N ARG A 411 7.80 -10.87 14.25
CA ARG A 411 6.86 -10.08 15.08
C ARG A 411 7.46 -9.55 16.39
N GLY A 412 8.45 -10.24 16.97
CA GLY A 412 9.13 -9.78 18.19
C GLY A 412 10.09 -8.60 17.99
N VAL A 413 10.55 -8.37 16.76
CA VAL A 413 11.59 -7.39 16.38
C VAL A 413 11.10 -6.43 15.28
N ASP A 414 9.78 -6.33 15.10
CA ASP A 414 9.13 -5.48 14.08
C ASP A 414 9.45 -3.98 14.24
N THR A 415 9.74 -3.53 15.46
CA THR A 415 10.14 -2.15 15.76
C THR A 415 11.48 -1.75 15.15
N PHE A 416 12.33 -2.71 14.79
CA PHE A 416 13.63 -2.45 14.17
C PHE A 416 13.54 -2.29 12.64
N ASP A 417 12.40 -2.61 12.03
CA ASP A 417 12.18 -2.33 10.61
C ASP A 417 11.86 -0.84 10.42
N PRO A 418 12.75 -0.04 9.79
CA PRO A 418 12.55 1.39 9.64
C PRO A 418 11.35 1.72 8.75
N GLY A 419 11.03 0.86 7.78
CA GLY A 419 9.90 1.06 6.87
C GLY A 419 8.58 0.91 7.62
N TYR A 420 8.43 -0.22 8.30
CA TYR A 420 7.25 -0.52 9.10
C TYR A 420 7.09 0.42 10.30
N HIS A 421 8.18 0.77 10.97
CA HIS A 421 8.20 1.75 12.06
C HIS A 421 7.66 3.11 11.60
N THR A 422 8.14 3.61 10.46
CA THR A 422 7.67 4.88 9.88
C THR A 422 6.18 4.83 9.57
N TYR A 423 5.70 3.71 9.01
CA TYR A 423 4.29 3.49 8.71
C TYR A 423 3.40 3.48 9.96
N CYS A 424 3.82 2.79 11.02
CA CYS A 424 3.09 2.72 12.29
C CYS A 424 2.92 4.10 12.92
N HIS A 425 4.01 4.88 12.92
CA HIS A 425 4.02 6.23 13.43
C HIS A 425 3.20 7.20 12.58
N TYR A 426 3.22 7.03 11.25
CA TYR A 426 2.33 7.75 10.34
C TYR A 426 0.85 7.51 10.69
N LEU A 427 0.44 6.24 10.80
CA LEU A 427 -0.93 5.86 11.19
C LEU A 427 -1.34 6.44 12.55
N LYS A 428 -0.43 6.40 13.53
CA LYS A 428 -0.66 6.93 14.88
C LYS A 428 -1.01 8.42 14.86
N VAL A 429 -0.28 9.22 14.08
CA VAL A 429 -0.55 10.65 13.93
C VAL A 429 -1.85 10.87 13.15
N GLU A 430 -2.07 10.14 12.06
CA GLU A 430 -3.26 10.30 11.22
C GLU A 430 -4.55 10.00 11.98
N VAL A 431 -4.60 8.92 12.78
CA VAL A 431 -5.79 8.57 13.54
C VAL A 431 -6.06 9.57 14.68
N SER A 432 -5.01 10.05 15.36
CA SER A 432 -5.17 11.01 16.46
C SER A 432 -5.66 12.39 15.99
N GLN A 433 -5.22 12.86 14.82
CA GLN A 433 -5.57 14.19 14.30
C GLN A 433 -6.79 14.20 13.36
N CYS A 434 -6.98 13.13 12.60
CA CYS A 434 -7.98 13.05 11.54
C CYS A 434 -9.14 12.10 11.84
N HIS A 435 -9.44 11.83 13.12
CA HIS A 435 -10.51 10.90 13.46
C HIS A 435 -11.88 11.36 12.89
N PRO A 436 -12.52 10.58 11.99
CA PRO A 436 -13.71 11.01 11.26
C PRO A 436 -14.92 11.20 12.18
N LEU A 437 -15.04 10.44 13.27
CA LEU A 437 -16.13 10.67 14.25
C LEU A 437 -15.95 11.98 15.01
N LEU A 438 -14.71 12.35 15.36
CA LEU A 438 -14.46 13.60 16.10
C LEU A 438 -14.72 14.81 15.20
N LYS A 439 -14.23 14.77 13.96
CA LYS A 439 -14.53 15.79 12.95
C LYS A 439 -16.03 15.91 12.67
N ALA A 440 -16.75 14.79 12.58
CA ALA A 440 -18.19 14.78 12.41
C ALA A 440 -18.92 15.36 13.63
N PHE A 441 -18.44 15.10 14.85
CA PHE A 441 -18.98 15.67 16.09
C PHE A 441 -18.80 17.19 16.15
N CYS A 442 -17.58 17.70 15.91
CA CYS A 442 -17.32 19.13 15.82
C CYS A 442 -18.16 19.78 14.72
N PHE A 443 -18.35 19.10 13.59
CA PHE A 443 -19.22 19.55 12.50
C PHE A 443 -20.69 19.67 12.93
N LEU A 444 -21.19 18.78 13.80
CA LEU A 444 -22.55 18.91 14.35
C LEU A 444 -22.67 20.08 15.34
N LEU A 445 -21.61 20.36 16.12
CA LEU A 445 -21.56 21.50 17.04
C LEU A 445 -21.48 22.85 16.33
N LEU A 446 -20.69 22.93 15.27
CA LEU A 446 -20.47 24.13 14.47
C LEU A 446 -21.58 24.42 13.46
N GLN A 447 -22.52 23.49 13.27
CA GLN A 447 -23.69 23.79 12.45
C GLN A 447 -24.42 24.98 13.08
N PRO A 448 -24.57 26.11 12.37
CA PRO A 448 -25.42 27.18 12.85
C PRO A 448 -26.77 26.55 13.15
N GLY A 449 -27.23 26.71 14.39
CA GLY A 449 -28.50 26.16 14.84
C GLY A 449 -29.52 26.45 13.75
N ARG A 450 -30.18 25.41 13.23
CA ARG A 450 -31.15 25.48 12.12
C ARG A 450 -31.77 26.87 12.12
N HIS A 451 -31.60 27.64 11.03
CA HIS A 451 -32.43 28.82 10.79
C HIS A 451 -33.86 28.41 11.13
N GLU A 452 -34.34 28.88 12.28
CA GLU A 452 -35.77 28.89 12.57
C GLU A 452 -36.28 29.75 11.42
N ALA A 453 -37.09 29.14 10.52
CA ALA A 453 -37.77 29.91 9.51
C ALA A 453 -38.40 31.11 10.23
N PRO A 454 -38.28 32.35 9.71
CA PRO A 454 -38.94 33.50 10.31
C PRO A 454 -40.37 33.07 10.58
N ALA A 455 -40.82 33.18 11.83
CA ALA A 455 -42.23 32.97 12.12
C ALA A 455 -43.01 33.84 11.13
N ALA A 456 -43.99 33.26 10.45
CA ALA A 456 -44.89 34.02 9.60
C ALA A 456 -45.36 35.26 10.39
N PRO A 457 -45.41 36.44 9.76
CA PRO A 457 -45.86 37.65 10.44
C PRO A 457 -47.21 37.34 11.08
N ARG A 458 -47.28 37.45 12.40
CA ARG A 458 -48.55 37.48 13.10
C ARG A 458 -49.17 38.81 12.75
N ASP A 459 -50.37 38.79 12.18
CA ASP A 459 -51.22 39.96 12.00
C ASP A 459 -51.54 40.55 13.37
N THR A 460 -50.71 41.49 13.81
CA THR A 460 -51.02 42.42 14.91
C THR A 460 -52.02 43.43 14.37
N HIS A 461 -53.32 43.13 14.42
CA HIS A 461 -54.33 44.20 14.48
C HIS A 461 -55.76 43.83 14.96
N LEU A 462 -56.04 42.66 15.56
CA LEU A 462 -57.43 42.37 16.00
C LEU A 462 -57.59 41.59 17.31
N GLU A 463 -56.68 41.73 18.29
CA GLU A 463 -56.89 41.16 19.63
C GLU A 463 -56.35 42.03 20.78
N GLU A 464 -56.33 43.37 20.64
CA GLU A 464 -55.96 44.26 21.77
C GLU A 464 -57.09 44.49 22.78
N GLY A 465 -58.28 43.91 22.58
CA GLY A 465 -59.48 44.22 23.38
C GLY A 465 -59.86 43.27 24.53
N LEU A 466 -59.25 42.09 24.71
CA LEU A 466 -59.83 41.07 25.61
C LEU A 466 -58.87 40.25 26.50
N GLN A 467 -57.68 40.77 26.81
CA GLN A 467 -56.76 40.09 27.75
C GLN A 467 -56.32 41.02 28.89
N LEU A 468 -57.27 41.40 29.74
CA LEU A 468 -57.01 42.14 31.00
C LEU A 468 -57.32 41.35 32.29
N MET A 469 -57.53 40.04 32.20
CA MET A 469 -57.71 39.23 33.42
C MET A 469 -57.23 37.80 33.20
N HIS A 470 -55.94 37.55 33.51
CA HIS A 470 -55.39 36.33 34.12
C HIS A 470 -53.85 36.35 33.95
N PRO A 471 -53.05 36.25 35.03
CA PRO A 471 -51.61 36.07 34.89
C PRO A 471 -51.35 34.65 34.41
N LYS A 472 -51.29 34.46 33.09
CA LYS A 472 -50.90 33.19 32.47
C LYS A 472 -49.41 32.98 32.77
N HIS A 473 -49.09 31.99 33.60
CA HIS A 473 -47.71 31.60 33.89
C HIS A 473 -46.88 31.52 32.60
N PRO A 474 -45.67 32.09 32.55
CA PRO A 474 -44.84 32.02 31.36
C PRO A 474 -44.58 30.55 31.04
N ALA A 475 -45.09 30.11 29.88
CA ALA A 475 -44.91 28.75 29.39
C ALA A 475 -43.43 28.38 29.53
N PRO A 476 -43.09 27.21 30.11
CA PRO A 476 -41.70 26.83 30.32
C PRO A 476 -40.97 26.88 28.97
N GLY A 477 -40.13 27.91 28.80
CA GLY A 477 -39.53 28.27 27.52
C GLY A 477 -38.83 27.07 26.90
N LYS A 478 -38.94 26.92 25.57
CA LYS A 478 -38.46 25.82 24.71
C LYS A 478 -37.19 25.07 25.19
N ALA A 479 -36.28 25.74 25.88
CA ALA A 479 -35.12 25.17 26.56
C ALA A 479 -35.46 24.07 27.60
N ARG A 480 -36.49 24.23 28.44
CA ARG A 480 -36.88 23.24 29.45
C ARG A 480 -37.36 21.95 28.79
N ILE A 481 -38.17 22.04 27.74
CA ILE A 481 -38.65 20.89 26.94
C ILE A 481 -37.46 20.17 26.28
N ARG A 482 -36.49 20.92 25.71
CA ARG A 482 -35.26 20.34 25.15
C ARG A 482 -34.46 19.57 26.20
N ARG A 483 -34.31 20.11 27.42
CA ARG A 483 -33.62 19.42 28.53
C ARG A 483 -34.34 18.13 28.95
N ILE A 484 -35.67 18.15 29.04
CA ILE A 484 -36.47 16.96 29.37
C ILE A 484 -36.28 15.88 28.30
N ARG A 485 -36.38 16.24 27.00
CA ARG A 485 -36.11 15.29 25.91
C ARG A 485 -34.71 14.72 25.99
N ALA A 486 -33.69 15.54 26.23
CA ALA A 486 -32.30 15.08 26.37
C ALA A 486 -32.15 14.05 27.51
N ARG A 487 -32.80 14.27 28.67
CA ARG A 487 -32.80 13.31 29.78
C ARG A 487 -33.41 11.96 29.38
N TRP A 488 -34.54 11.96 28.66
CA TRP A 488 -35.15 10.74 28.12
C TRP A 488 -34.25 10.03 27.09
N TRP A 489 -33.59 10.76 26.20
CA TRP A 489 -32.62 10.19 25.25
C TRP A 489 -31.42 9.54 25.95
N VAL A 490 -30.92 10.15 27.03
CA VAL A 490 -29.86 9.55 27.86
C VAL A 490 -30.35 8.26 28.51
N ALA A 491 -31.54 8.27 29.13
CA ALA A 491 -32.13 7.08 29.74
C ALA A 491 -32.31 5.95 28.71
N TYR A 492 -32.87 6.25 27.54
CA TYR A 492 -33.04 5.30 26.44
C TYR A 492 -31.70 4.69 25.97
N THR A 493 -30.65 5.51 25.88
CA THR A 493 -29.32 5.06 25.47
C THR A 493 -28.69 4.14 26.51
N LEU A 494 -28.84 4.44 27.80
CA LEU A 494 -28.33 3.62 28.90
C LEU A 494 -29.10 2.29 29.01
N LEU A 495 -30.41 2.30 28.82
CA LEU A 495 -31.25 1.09 28.81
C LEU A 495 -30.80 0.11 27.72
N ARG A 496 -30.49 0.61 26.52
CA ARG A 496 -30.04 -0.22 25.39
C ARG A 496 -28.54 -0.57 25.43
N ASN A 497 -27.77 -0.02 26.35
CA ASN A 497 -26.32 -0.25 26.47
C ASN A 497 -25.92 -0.29 27.95
N PRO A 498 -26.21 -1.41 28.67
CA PRO A 498 -26.05 -1.47 30.12
C PRO A 498 -24.60 -1.31 30.58
N SER A 499 -23.61 -1.75 29.79
CA SER A 499 -22.19 -1.60 30.10
C SER A 499 -21.73 -0.14 30.26
N LEU A 500 -22.41 0.81 29.60
CA LEU A 500 -22.09 2.24 29.71
C LEU A 500 -22.54 2.86 31.04
N THR A 501 -23.42 2.19 31.79
CA THR A 501 -23.91 2.72 33.08
C THR A 501 -22.79 2.77 34.11
N ALA A 502 -21.97 1.73 34.19
CA ALA A 502 -20.80 1.67 35.06
C ALA A 502 -19.77 2.76 34.68
N SER A 503 -19.42 2.84 33.38
CA SER A 503 -18.47 3.83 32.87
C SER A 503 -18.94 5.28 33.05
N ARG A 504 -20.25 5.53 32.99
CA ARG A 504 -20.80 6.88 33.22
C ARG A 504 -20.69 7.29 34.68
N LYS A 505 -20.96 6.38 35.63
CA LYS A 505 -20.83 6.67 37.06
C LYS A 505 -19.38 7.01 37.42
N THR A 506 -18.42 6.24 36.91
CA THR A 506 -17.00 6.52 37.14
C THR A 506 -16.54 7.82 36.49
N ALA A 507 -16.97 8.11 35.25
CA ALA A 507 -16.62 9.37 34.58
C ALA A 507 -17.23 10.62 35.26
N LEU A 508 -18.42 10.51 35.86
CA LEU A 508 -19.03 11.61 36.62
C LEU A 508 -18.37 11.84 37.98
N ALA A 509 -17.74 10.81 38.54
CA ALA A 509 -16.97 10.90 39.78
C ALA A 509 -15.58 11.53 39.57
N ASP A 510 -15.10 11.64 38.32
CA ASP A 510 -13.82 12.25 37.99
C ASP A 510 -13.92 13.80 38.03
N PRO A 511 -13.19 14.49 38.93
CA PRO A 511 -13.27 15.94 39.08
C PRO A 511 -12.79 16.70 37.83
N ALA A 512 -11.95 16.10 36.98
CA ALA A 512 -11.49 16.72 35.72
C ALA A 512 -12.60 16.85 34.67
N ALA A 513 -13.63 15.99 34.71
CA ALA A 513 -14.75 16.02 33.77
C ALA A 513 -15.82 17.07 34.15
N ASN A 514 -15.84 17.52 35.40
CA ASN A 514 -16.84 18.43 35.95
C ASN A 514 -16.40 19.90 35.96
N GLY A 515 -15.26 20.24 35.35
CA GLY A 515 -14.83 21.62 35.20
C GLY A 515 -14.31 22.26 36.50
N ALA A 516 -13.74 21.49 37.42
CA ALA A 516 -12.93 22.06 38.48
C ALA A 516 -11.64 22.62 37.85
N GLN A 517 -11.47 23.95 37.89
CA GLN A 517 -10.28 24.64 37.42
C GLN A 517 -9.05 24.05 38.12
N LEU A 518 -8.19 23.33 37.38
CA LEU A 518 -6.83 23.03 37.81
C LEU A 518 -6.11 24.37 37.92
N GLY A 519 -5.84 24.80 39.15
CA GLY A 519 -5.08 26.01 39.45
C GLY A 519 -3.77 26.01 38.67
N VAL A 520 -3.54 27.09 37.92
CA VAL A 520 -2.28 27.40 37.28
C VAL A 520 -1.19 27.41 38.36
N PRO A 521 -0.11 26.61 38.26
CA PRO A 521 1.04 26.82 39.12
C PRO A 521 1.63 28.18 38.75
N ARG A 522 1.68 29.10 39.72
CA ARG A 522 2.41 30.37 39.57
C ARG A 522 3.91 30.07 39.39
N PRO A 523 4.62 30.93 38.64
CA PRO A 523 5.98 30.67 38.14
C PRO A 523 7.02 30.44 39.23
#